data_AF-A0A2G6GUD1-F1
#
_entry.id   AF-A0A2G6GUD1-F1
#
_cell.length_a   1.000
_cell.length_b   1.000
_cell.length_c   1.000
_cell.angle_alpha   90.00
_cell.angle_beta   90.00
_cell.angle_gamma   90.00
#
_symmetry.space_group_name_H-M   'P 1'
#
loop_
_entity.id
_entity.type
_entity.pdbx_description
1 polymer ?
#
loop_
_entity_poly.entity_id
_entity_poly.type
_entity_poly.pdbx_seq_one_letter_code
_entity_poly.pdbx_strand_id
1 'polypeptide(L)'
;MKWFMVPLAIGAVALVLPACEDDDDDDPGMEEKGGGDSDKKSSKGGDPDANAACSMSFTLQEGDYLEVDIECENEADEQFVWIDRNGNGTKDEGEAFKGFGPWTALEELPTGQAITIYGRVTTFATRTYKLSAVDVSGNKELKELALIDAHLPSLDLSKNEKLEFLKLENSPEMQSLDLSKNVALKRLLLSFMDMASLSLGQNAKLEHVEATNVGNVTSLDFSACSKLKFVRWGRYDNCKNKLASIDVSGCPELESLTIASNSLQSLDVSNNHKLLLLSCLGDVNVSTIVGEPTVVYGKLQALDVSNCPDLSGLDFTGNKVMNLDVSKNPKLYTLDVSYNPLTEIKVTPEQKAKYDAGQLDWDIKDEDGADRGLVF
;
A
#
# COMPACT_ATOMS: atom_id res chain seq x y z
N MET A 1 -32.20 17.01 17.26
CA MET A 1 -31.67 18.24 16.65
C MET A 1 -30.50 17.83 15.78
N LYS A 2 -30.61 18.09 14.48
CA LYS A 2 -29.63 17.69 13.45
C LYS A 2 -28.38 18.57 13.61
N TRP A 3 -27.21 17.94 13.71
CA TRP A 3 -25.93 18.60 13.51
C TRP A 3 -25.57 18.48 12.03
N PHE A 4 -25.40 19.62 11.36
CA PHE A 4 -24.85 19.68 10.01
C PHE A 4 -23.32 19.64 10.13
N MET A 5 -22.69 18.58 9.62
CA MET A 5 -21.27 18.63 9.22
C MET A 5 -21.20 19.44 7.93
N VAL A 6 -20.31 20.42 7.89
CA VAL A 6 -19.93 21.12 6.66
C VAL A 6 -18.76 20.33 6.07
N PRO A 7 -18.90 19.69 4.89
CA PRO A 7 -17.75 19.12 4.20
C PRO A 7 -16.94 20.29 3.61
N LEU A 8 -15.67 20.42 4.01
CA LEU A 8 -14.76 21.34 3.33
C LEU A 8 -14.38 20.69 1.99
N ALA A 9 -14.91 21.25 0.92
CA ALA A 9 -14.62 20.86 -0.45
C ALA A 9 -13.16 21.22 -0.80
N ILE A 10 -12.34 20.21 -1.08
CA ILE A 10 -11.01 20.37 -1.68
C ILE A 10 -11.23 20.75 -3.16
N GLY A 11 -10.76 21.94 -3.53
CA GLY A 11 -10.78 22.44 -4.90
C GLY A 11 -9.77 21.70 -5.77
N ALA A 12 -10.25 21.13 -6.86
CA ALA A 12 -9.46 20.38 -7.84
C ALA A 12 -8.30 21.20 -8.45
N VAL A 13 -7.09 20.63 -8.38
CA VAL A 13 -6.18 20.63 -9.53
C VAL A 13 -6.08 19.19 -10.00
N ALA A 14 -6.58 18.96 -11.21
CA ALA A 14 -6.45 17.71 -11.93
C ALA A 14 -4.97 17.43 -12.23
N LEU A 15 -4.37 16.59 -11.40
CA LEU A 15 -3.36 15.63 -11.83
C LEU A 15 -3.93 14.27 -11.43
N VAL A 16 -4.25 13.45 -12.43
CA VAL A 16 -4.75 12.07 -12.23
C VAL A 16 -3.62 11.27 -11.57
N LEU A 17 -3.69 11.14 -10.26
CA LEU A 17 -3.17 10.03 -9.48
C LEU A 17 -4.39 9.44 -8.75
N PRO A 18 -4.50 8.10 -8.61
CA PRO A 18 -5.71 7.49 -8.10
C PRO A 18 -5.99 7.99 -6.69
N ALA A 19 -7.08 8.75 -6.56
CA ALA A 19 -7.66 9.05 -5.28
C ALA A 19 -8.17 7.72 -4.71
N CYS A 20 -7.65 7.31 -3.54
CA CYS A 20 -8.40 6.40 -2.67
C CYS A 20 -9.53 7.23 -2.07
N GLU A 21 -10.69 7.22 -2.73
CA GLU A 21 -11.95 7.57 -2.10
C GLU A 21 -12.26 6.53 -1.01
N ASP A 22 -12.71 7.02 0.14
CA ASP A 22 -13.39 6.24 1.15
C ASP A 22 -14.70 5.71 0.56
N ASP A 23 -14.73 4.44 0.17
CA ASP A 23 -15.98 3.69 0.04
C ASP A 23 -15.83 2.37 0.80
N ASP A 24 -16.55 2.29 1.92
CA ASP A 24 -17.14 1.03 2.36
C ASP A 24 -17.83 0.38 1.15
N ASP A 25 -17.47 -0.86 0.83
CA ASP A 25 -18.14 -1.71 -0.16
C ASP A 25 -18.20 -1.18 -1.61
N ASP A 26 -17.05 -1.00 -2.28
CA ASP A 26 -16.86 -1.33 -3.71
C ASP A 26 -15.40 -1.05 -4.13
N ASP A 27 -14.58 -2.10 -4.24
CA ASP A 27 -13.21 -2.05 -4.78
C ASP A 27 -13.27 -1.63 -6.27
N PRO A 28 -12.81 -0.42 -6.65
CA PRO A 28 -12.85 -0.02 -8.03
C PRO A 28 -11.63 -0.60 -8.74
N GLY A 29 -11.87 -1.71 -9.43
CA GLY A 29 -11.26 -2.01 -10.72
C GLY A 29 -9.74 -2.12 -10.77
N MET A 30 -9.30 -3.37 -10.95
CA MET A 30 -8.22 -3.65 -11.90
C MET A 30 -8.42 -2.78 -13.15
N GLU A 31 -7.51 -1.83 -13.39
CA GLU A 31 -7.58 -1.02 -14.61
C GLU A 31 -7.55 -1.92 -15.85
N GLU A 32 -8.51 -1.65 -16.73
CA GLU A 32 -8.65 -2.19 -18.06
C GLU A 32 -7.32 -2.09 -18.85
N LYS A 33 -6.72 -3.23 -19.21
CA LYS A 33 -5.81 -3.27 -20.35
C LYS A 33 -6.61 -3.29 -21.65
N GLY A 34 -7.12 -2.12 -22.02
CA GLY A 34 -7.78 -1.85 -23.30
C GLY A 34 -6.83 -1.22 -24.33
N GLY A 35 -6.14 -2.06 -25.11
CA GLY A 35 -5.76 -1.77 -26.50
C GLY A 35 -4.37 -1.16 -26.75
N GLY A 36 -3.44 -1.98 -27.28
CA GLY A 36 -2.33 -1.44 -28.06
C GLY A 36 -1.00 -2.19 -28.12
N ASP A 37 -0.96 -3.52 -28.15
CA ASP A 37 -0.12 -4.23 -29.13
C ASP A 37 -0.58 -5.70 -29.19
N SER A 38 -1.06 -6.13 -30.36
CA SER A 38 -1.37 -7.53 -30.60
C SER A 38 -0.08 -8.29 -30.88
N ASP A 39 0.78 -8.39 -29.86
CA ASP A 39 1.76 -9.46 -29.82
C ASP A 39 0.96 -10.74 -29.67
N LYS A 40 0.83 -11.47 -30.78
CA LYS A 40 0.29 -12.83 -30.82
C LYS A 40 0.92 -13.61 -29.67
N LYS A 41 0.14 -13.85 -28.60
CA LYS A 41 0.46 -14.83 -27.55
C LYS A 41 0.89 -16.09 -28.30
N SER A 42 2.18 -16.40 -28.28
CA SER A 42 2.69 -17.54 -29.03
C SER A 42 2.03 -18.78 -28.44
N SER A 43 1.26 -19.50 -29.25
CA SER A 43 0.65 -20.77 -28.88
C SER A 43 1.74 -21.84 -28.75
N LYS A 44 2.54 -21.77 -27.68
CA LYS A 44 3.17 -22.96 -27.16
C LYS A 44 2.05 -23.72 -26.48
N GLY A 45 1.74 -24.93 -26.95
CA GLY A 45 0.83 -25.81 -26.22
C GLY A 45 1.32 -25.94 -24.78
N GLY A 46 0.40 -25.92 -23.81
CA GLY A 46 0.75 -26.03 -22.40
C GLY A 46 1.57 -27.31 -22.16
N ASP A 47 2.50 -27.24 -21.22
CA ASP A 47 3.40 -28.34 -20.87
C ASP A 47 2.75 -29.18 -19.76
N PRO A 48 2.26 -30.40 -20.04
CA PRO A 48 1.54 -31.20 -19.06
C PRO A 48 2.41 -31.61 -17.87
N ASP A 49 3.70 -31.91 -18.12
CA ASP A 49 4.63 -32.36 -17.08
C ASP A 49 4.98 -31.20 -16.16
N ALA A 50 5.19 -30.00 -16.72
CA ALA A 50 5.40 -28.80 -15.92
C ALA A 50 4.16 -28.42 -15.09
N ASN A 51 2.95 -28.55 -15.66
CA ASN A 51 1.70 -28.28 -14.93
C ASN A 51 1.46 -29.28 -13.80
N ALA A 52 1.72 -30.58 -14.03
CA ALA A 52 1.56 -31.62 -13.02
C ALA A 52 2.53 -31.47 -11.83
N ALA A 53 3.65 -30.78 -12.02
CA ALA A 53 4.62 -30.50 -10.97
C ALA A 53 4.25 -29.28 -10.10
N CYS A 54 3.23 -28.50 -10.48
CA CYS A 54 2.78 -27.32 -9.76
C CYS A 54 1.52 -27.61 -8.96
N SER A 55 1.57 -27.26 -7.68
CA SER A 55 0.41 -27.30 -6.80
C SER A 55 0.50 -26.22 -5.72
N MET A 56 -0.66 -25.85 -5.19
CA MET A 56 -0.79 -25.04 -3.99
C MET A 56 -2.01 -25.53 -3.21
N SER A 57 -2.03 -25.31 -1.91
CA SER A 57 -3.14 -25.74 -1.07
C SER A 57 -3.57 -24.68 -0.10
N PHE A 58 -4.81 -24.78 0.37
CA PHE A 58 -5.36 -23.93 1.40
C PHE A 58 -6.33 -24.70 2.29
N THR A 59 -6.54 -24.22 3.52
CA THR A 59 -7.47 -24.83 4.48
C THR A 59 -8.42 -23.79 5.04
N LEU A 60 -9.70 -24.13 5.10
CA LEU A 60 -10.74 -23.30 5.69
C LEU A 60 -11.10 -23.77 7.11
N GLN A 61 -11.30 -22.82 8.03
CA GLN A 61 -11.77 -23.09 9.40
C GLN A 61 -13.22 -23.55 9.42
N GLU A 62 -14.03 -23.00 8.52
CA GLU A 62 -15.40 -23.36 8.22
C GLU A 62 -15.62 -23.16 6.71
N GLY A 63 -16.42 -24.01 6.08
CA GLY A 63 -16.58 -24.03 4.63
C GLY A 63 -18.02 -23.89 4.23
N ASP A 64 -18.32 -22.79 3.53
CA ASP A 64 -19.55 -22.63 2.71
C ASP A 64 -19.18 -21.98 1.37
N TYR A 65 -18.27 -21.01 1.41
CA TYR A 65 -17.97 -20.13 0.28
C TYR A 65 -16.52 -19.59 0.31
N LEU A 66 -15.87 -19.59 -0.85
CA LEU A 66 -14.58 -18.95 -1.09
C LEU A 66 -14.60 -18.30 -2.47
N GLU A 67 -14.33 -17.01 -2.56
CA GLU A 67 -14.05 -16.37 -3.85
C GLU A 67 -12.56 -16.49 -4.16
N VAL A 68 -12.25 -16.94 -5.37
CA VAL A 68 -10.89 -17.02 -5.86
C VAL A 68 -10.73 -16.25 -7.17
N ASP A 69 -9.56 -15.66 -7.37
CA ASP A 69 -9.07 -15.31 -8.69
C ASP A 69 -7.91 -16.25 -9.01
N ILE A 70 -8.03 -16.98 -10.11
CA ILE A 70 -7.01 -17.91 -10.57
C ILE A 70 -6.74 -17.59 -12.04
N GLU A 71 -5.50 -17.23 -12.33
CA GLU A 71 -5.03 -17.02 -13.70
C GLU A 71 -3.79 -17.87 -14.01
N CYS A 72 -3.61 -18.16 -15.29
CA CYS A 72 -2.43 -18.83 -15.82
C CYS A 72 -1.71 -17.91 -16.80
N GLU A 73 -0.44 -18.21 -17.09
CA GLU A 73 0.36 -17.46 -18.06
C GLU A 73 -0.31 -17.40 -19.46
N ASN A 74 -1.04 -18.45 -19.83
CA ASN A 74 -1.73 -18.58 -21.11
C ASN A 74 -2.90 -19.57 -21.01
N GLU A 75 -3.85 -19.43 -21.94
CA GLU A 75 -5.05 -20.29 -22.04
C GLU A 75 -4.73 -21.78 -22.20
N ALA A 76 -3.55 -22.13 -22.71
CA ALA A 76 -3.18 -23.54 -22.89
C ALA A 76 -2.78 -24.22 -21.57
N ASP A 77 -2.44 -23.46 -20.52
CA ASP A 77 -2.20 -24.00 -19.18
C ASP A 77 -3.51 -24.20 -18.39
N GLU A 78 -4.53 -23.39 -18.67
CA GLU A 78 -5.84 -23.44 -18.00
C GLU A 78 -6.49 -24.82 -18.02
N GLN A 79 -6.36 -25.55 -19.13
CA GLN A 79 -6.91 -26.91 -19.28
C GLN A 79 -6.33 -27.92 -18.26
N PHE A 80 -5.16 -27.64 -17.69
CA PHE A 80 -4.48 -28.50 -16.72
C PHE A 80 -4.82 -28.13 -15.27
N VAL A 81 -5.53 -27.03 -15.03
CA VAL A 81 -5.89 -26.64 -13.66
C VAL A 81 -7.09 -27.45 -13.15
N TRP A 82 -6.99 -27.92 -11.92
CA TRP A 82 -8.08 -28.61 -11.24
C TRP A 82 -7.95 -28.49 -9.72
N ILE A 83 -9.08 -28.65 -9.03
CA ILE A 83 -9.18 -28.48 -7.58
C ILE A 83 -9.52 -29.83 -6.96
N ASP A 84 -8.56 -30.41 -6.26
CA ASP A 84 -8.72 -31.59 -5.43
C ASP A 84 -9.50 -31.22 -4.16
N ARG A 85 -10.81 -31.51 -4.18
CA ARG A 85 -11.70 -31.19 -3.07
C ARG A 85 -11.75 -32.29 -2.02
N ASN A 86 -11.38 -33.51 -2.39
CA ASN A 86 -11.49 -34.67 -1.50
C ASN A 86 -10.14 -35.15 -0.93
N GLY A 87 -9.04 -34.54 -1.36
CA GLY A 87 -7.68 -34.80 -0.89
C GLY A 87 -7.10 -36.12 -1.39
N ASN A 88 -7.63 -36.69 -2.48
CA ASN A 88 -7.17 -37.99 -3.00
C ASN A 88 -5.96 -37.89 -3.95
N GLY A 89 -5.57 -36.68 -4.35
CA GLY A 89 -4.44 -36.43 -5.25
C GLY A 89 -4.68 -36.84 -6.70
N THR A 90 -5.93 -37.11 -7.10
CA THR A 90 -6.31 -37.51 -8.46
C THR A 90 -7.49 -36.70 -8.98
N LYS A 91 -7.40 -36.21 -10.22
CA LYS A 91 -8.46 -35.41 -10.85
C LYS A 91 -9.72 -36.25 -11.08
N ASP A 92 -10.76 -35.99 -10.28
CA ASP A 92 -12.06 -36.63 -10.40
C ASP A 92 -13.00 -35.88 -11.36
N GLU A 93 -14.12 -36.53 -11.72
CA GLU A 93 -15.17 -35.88 -12.51
C GLU A 93 -15.74 -34.66 -11.77
N GLY A 94 -15.71 -33.49 -12.41
CA GLY A 94 -16.19 -32.23 -11.83
C GLY A 94 -15.11 -31.35 -11.19
N GLU A 95 -13.89 -31.86 -10.99
CA GLU A 95 -12.80 -31.09 -10.35
C GLU A 95 -12.02 -30.18 -11.31
N ALA A 96 -12.26 -30.28 -12.61
CA ALA A 96 -11.67 -29.37 -13.59
C ALA A 96 -12.10 -27.93 -13.28
N PHE A 97 -11.12 -27.05 -13.07
CA PHE A 97 -11.40 -25.64 -12.83
C PHE A 97 -11.76 -24.95 -14.15
N LYS A 98 -12.80 -24.12 -14.13
CA LYS A 98 -13.32 -23.42 -15.32
C LYS A 98 -13.61 -21.93 -15.08
N GLY A 99 -13.42 -21.44 -13.87
CA GLY A 99 -13.72 -20.06 -13.49
C GLY A 99 -12.49 -19.16 -13.57
N PHE A 100 -11.82 -19.14 -14.71
CA PHE A 100 -10.70 -18.21 -14.91
C PHE A 100 -11.24 -16.78 -15.04
N GLY A 101 -10.54 -15.84 -14.40
CA GLY A 101 -10.99 -14.46 -14.24
C GLY A 101 -11.42 -14.13 -12.81
N PRO A 102 -11.81 -12.87 -12.55
CA PRO A 102 -11.91 -12.35 -11.20
C PRO A 102 -13.06 -12.96 -10.43
N TRP A 103 -12.78 -13.33 -9.17
CA TRP A 103 -13.75 -13.67 -8.13
C TRP A 103 -14.74 -14.78 -8.50
N THR A 104 -14.22 -15.93 -8.91
CA THR A 104 -14.99 -17.17 -9.03
C THR A 104 -15.34 -17.72 -7.65
N ALA A 105 -16.64 -17.92 -7.41
CA ALA A 105 -17.15 -18.63 -6.26
C ALA A 105 -16.83 -20.13 -6.32
N LEU A 106 -16.19 -20.63 -5.26
CA LEU A 106 -16.04 -22.05 -4.96
C LEU A 106 -17.00 -22.43 -3.83
N GLU A 107 -18.06 -23.15 -4.19
CA GLU A 107 -19.08 -23.64 -3.25
C GLU A 107 -18.80 -25.08 -2.83
N GLU A 108 -19.44 -25.53 -1.73
CA GLU A 108 -19.38 -26.90 -1.23
C GLU A 108 -17.94 -27.38 -0.91
N LEU A 109 -17.13 -26.47 -0.37
CA LEU A 109 -15.75 -26.78 0.01
C LEU A 109 -15.70 -27.51 1.37
N PRO A 110 -14.85 -28.55 1.51
CA PRO A 110 -14.67 -29.22 2.78
C PRO A 110 -14.03 -28.30 3.82
N THR A 111 -14.29 -28.58 5.10
CA THR A 111 -13.72 -27.84 6.24
C THR A 111 -12.63 -28.66 6.93
N GLY A 112 -11.58 -28.01 7.42
CA GLY A 112 -10.58 -28.64 8.28
C GLY A 112 -9.64 -29.62 7.57
N GLN A 113 -9.67 -29.69 6.24
CA GLN A 113 -8.71 -30.40 5.41
C GLN A 113 -8.15 -29.47 4.34
N ALA A 114 -6.95 -29.79 3.85
CA ALA A 114 -6.33 -29.05 2.76
C ALA A 114 -7.07 -29.32 1.45
N ILE A 115 -7.44 -28.25 0.74
CA ILE A 115 -7.93 -28.26 -0.63
C ILE A 115 -6.75 -27.91 -1.52
N THR A 116 -6.47 -28.72 -2.53
CA THR A 116 -5.28 -28.54 -3.38
C THR A 116 -5.66 -28.12 -4.78
N ILE A 117 -5.08 -27.02 -5.25
CA ILE A 117 -5.14 -26.61 -6.65
C ILE A 117 -3.89 -27.13 -7.33
N TYR A 118 -4.07 -27.90 -8.40
CA TYR A 118 -3.00 -28.38 -9.27
C TYR A 118 -2.99 -27.57 -10.56
N GLY A 119 -1.80 -27.34 -11.11
CA GLY A 119 -1.60 -26.61 -12.36
C GLY A 119 -0.69 -25.38 -12.20
N ARG A 120 -0.22 -24.85 -13.32
CA ARG A 120 0.74 -23.75 -13.38
C ARG A 120 0.04 -22.39 -13.28
N VAL A 121 -0.39 -22.07 -12.07
CA VAL A 121 -1.09 -20.81 -11.75
C VAL A 121 -0.09 -19.66 -11.58
N THR A 122 -0.37 -18.51 -12.19
CA THR A 122 0.46 -17.30 -12.06
C THR A 122 -0.15 -16.27 -11.11
N THR A 123 -1.48 -16.27 -10.96
CA THR A 123 -2.22 -15.37 -10.08
C THR A 123 -3.10 -16.21 -9.16
N PHE A 124 -2.97 -16.00 -7.85
CA PHE A 124 -3.89 -16.57 -6.87
C PHE A 124 -4.36 -15.48 -5.93
N ALA A 125 -5.64 -15.13 -6.01
CA ALA A 125 -6.29 -14.29 -5.04
C ALA A 125 -7.39 -15.06 -4.29
N THR A 126 -7.59 -14.73 -3.02
CA THR A 126 -8.70 -15.26 -2.22
C THR A 126 -9.39 -14.14 -1.45
N ARG A 127 -10.72 -14.20 -1.36
CA ARG A 127 -11.50 -13.38 -0.43
C ARG A 127 -12.33 -14.29 0.46
N THR A 128 -11.94 -14.40 1.73
CA THR A 128 -12.69 -15.16 2.75
C THR A 128 -12.18 -14.83 4.13
N TYR A 129 -13.07 -14.75 5.12
CA TYR A 129 -12.72 -14.64 6.55
C TYR A 129 -12.34 -15.97 7.20
N LYS A 130 -12.35 -17.06 6.43
CA LYS A 130 -12.26 -18.43 6.97
C LYS A 130 -10.97 -19.14 6.56
N LEU A 131 -10.06 -18.48 5.85
CA LEU A 131 -8.76 -19.06 5.53
C LEU A 131 -7.93 -19.19 6.81
N SER A 132 -7.30 -20.35 7.02
CA SER A 132 -6.45 -20.61 8.20
C SER A 132 -5.07 -21.13 7.88
N ALA A 133 -4.90 -21.69 6.69
CA ALA A 133 -3.61 -22.10 6.19
C ALA A 133 -3.58 -21.95 4.69
N VAL A 134 -2.40 -21.63 4.17
CA VAL A 134 -2.11 -21.61 2.75
C VAL A 134 -0.67 -22.10 2.56
N ASP A 135 -0.47 -22.95 1.56
CA ASP A 135 0.84 -23.42 1.13
C ASP A 135 0.95 -23.23 -0.40
N VAL A 136 1.73 -22.24 -0.80
CA VAL A 136 2.02 -21.91 -2.20
C VAL A 136 3.39 -22.42 -2.66
N SER A 137 4.08 -23.21 -1.84
CA SER A 137 5.48 -23.60 -2.07
C SER A 137 5.68 -24.53 -3.27
N GLY A 138 4.64 -25.29 -3.64
CA GLY A 138 4.60 -26.13 -4.83
C GLY A 138 4.43 -25.34 -6.14
N ASN A 139 3.96 -24.09 -6.07
CA ASN A 139 3.69 -23.25 -7.24
C ASN A 139 4.76 -22.17 -7.42
N LYS A 140 5.91 -22.57 -7.98
CA LYS A 140 7.08 -21.70 -8.21
C LYS A 140 6.87 -20.67 -9.33
N GLU A 141 5.77 -20.76 -10.06
CA GLU A 141 5.42 -19.88 -11.19
C GLU A 141 4.53 -18.71 -10.76
N LEU A 142 4.13 -18.67 -9.48
CA LEU A 142 3.30 -17.61 -8.93
C LEU A 142 3.98 -16.25 -9.06
N LYS A 143 3.29 -15.32 -9.70
CA LYS A 143 3.66 -13.91 -9.90
C LYS A 143 2.83 -12.99 -9.01
N GLU A 144 1.59 -13.35 -8.73
CA GLU A 144 0.67 -12.53 -7.97
C GLU A 144 -0.02 -13.35 -6.88
N LEU A 145 0.03 -12.85 -5.65
CA LEU A 145 -0.64 -13.46 -4.49
C LEU A 145 -1.41 -12.37 -3.74
N ALA A 146 -2.72 -12.56 -3.61
CA ALA A 146 -3.57 -11.67 -2.82
C ALA A 146 -4.43 -12.47 -1.85
N LEU A 147 -4.16 -12.32 -0.56
CA LEU A 147 -4.91 -13.03 0.48
C LEU A 147 -5.66 -12.00 1.32
N ILE A 148 -6.97 -11.91 1.08
CA ILE A 148 -7.89 -10.99 1.75
C ILE A 148 -8.63 -11.76 2.84
N ASP A 149 -8.61 -11.19 4.05
CA ASP A 149 -9.25 -11.75 5.26
C ASP A 149 -8.64 -13.09 5.73
N ALA A 150 -7.34 -13.25 5.49
CA ALA A 150 -6.69 -14.55 5.55
C ALA A 150 -6.41 -15.09 6.96
N HIS A 151 -6.48 -14.25 8.02
CA HIS A 151 -6.21 -14.62 9.42
C HIS A 151 -4.96 -15.51 9.62
N LEU A 152 -3.91 -15.33 8.80
CA LEU A 152 -2.75 -16.21 8.81
C LEU A 152 -1.75 -15.80 9.90
N PRO A 153 -1.28 -16.72 10.76
CA PRO A 153 -0.20 -16.41 11.71
C PRO A 153 1.17 -16.34 11.01
N SER A 154 1.33 -17.01 9.86
CA SER A 154 2.56 -17.05 9.08
C SER A 154 2.29 -17.39 7.62
N LEU A 155 3.20 -16.97 6.73
CA LEU A 155 3.17 -17.29 5.31
C LEU A 155 4.61 -17.53 4.81
N ASP A 156 4.89 -18.70 4.24
CA ASP A 156 6.18 -19.01 3.62
C ASP A 156 6.13 -18.75 2.11
N LEU A 157 6.89 -17.74 1.67
CA LEU A 157 7.03 -17.36 0.25
C LEU A 157 8.41 -17.67 -0.31
N SER A 158 9.22 -18.47 0.39
CA SER A 158 10.62 -18.74 0.07
C SER A 158 10.83 -19.48 -1.26
N LYS A 159 9.77 -20.07 -1.84
CA LYS A 159 9.79 -20.77 -3.14
C LYS A 159 9.19 -19.95 -4.28
N ASN A 160 8.54 -18.84 -3.98
CA ASN A 160 7.83 -18.00 -4.95
C ASN A 160 8.75 -16.85 -5.41
N GLU A 161 9.93 -17.19 -5.92
CA GLU A 161 10.97 -16.22 -6.33
C GLU A 161 10.54 -15.33 -7.51
N LYS A 162 9.49 -15.75 -8.24
CA LYS A 162 8.87 -15.01 -9.35
C LYS A 162 7.78 -14.03 -8.91
N LEU A 163 7.46 -13.96 -7.61
CA LEU A 163 6.40 -13.10 -7.10
C LEU A 163 6.72 -11.62 -7.36
N GLU A 164 5.85 -10.95 -8.09
CA GLU A 164 5.91 -9.54 -8.47
C GLU A 164 4.90 -8.68 -7.69
N PHE A 165 3.77 -9.26 -7.28
CA PHE A 165 2.73 -8.61 -6.50
C PHE A 165 2.35 -9.43 -5.27
N LEU A 166 2.31 -8.77 -4.11
CA LEU A 166 1.82 -9.35 -2.86
C LEU A 166 0.84 -8.38 -2.20
N LYS A 167 -0.40 -8.86 -1.99
CA LYS A 167 -1.40 -8.22 -1.13
C LYS A 167 -1.72 -9.15 0.04
N LEU A 168 -1.56 -8.65 1.27
CA LEU A 168 -2.02 -9.33 2.48
C LEU A 168 -2.89 -8.38 3.27
N GLU A 169 -4.11 -8.82 3.56
CA GLU A 169 -5.09 -8.02 4.26
C GLU A 169 -5.73 -8.83 5.40
N ASN A 170 -5.92 -8.16 6.53
CA ASN A 170 -6.61 -8.67 7.72
C ASN A 170 -6.03 -10.02 8.18
N SER A 171 -4.76 -9.97 8.58
CA SER A 171 -4.03 -11.07 9.22
C SER A 171 -3.41 -10.58 10.53
N PRO A 172 -4.23 -10.29 11.56
CA PRO A 172 -3.78 -9.66 12.80
C PRO A 172 -2.83 -10.54 13.63
N GLU A 173 -2.77 -11.84 13.36
CA GLU A 173 -1.86 -12.78 14.04
C GLU A 173 -0.46 -12.78 13.42
N MET A 174 -0.27 -12.17 12.25
CA MET A 174 1.01 -12.14 11.54
C MET A 174 1.97 -11.14 12.18
N GLN A 175 2.98 -11.66 12.89
CA GLN A 175 4.00 -10.83 13.56
C GLN A 175 5.23 -10.55 12.71
N SER A 176 5.47 -11.35 11.67
CA SER A 176 6.63 -11.23 10.77
C SER A 176 6.32 -11.79 9.40
N LEU A 177 6.96 -11.23 8.37
CA LEU A 177 6.90 -11.68 6.99
C LEU A 177 8.30 -11.63 6.37
N ASP A 178 8.82 -12.77 5.92
CA ASP A 178 10.13 -12.84 5.23
C ASP A 178 9.94 -12.75 3.72
N LEU A 179 10.39 -11.63 3.13
CA LEU A 179 10.35 -11.37 1.69
C LEU A 179 11.74 -11.43 1.04
N SER A 180 12.75 -11.98 1.74
CA SER A 180 14.15 -12.00 1.28
C SER A 180 14.40 -12.81 0.01
N LYS A 181 13.48 -13.72 -0.35
CA LYS A 181 13.53 -14.53 -1.58
C LYS A 181 12.71 -13.93 -2.72
N ASN A 182 11.80 -13.02 -2.44
CA ASN A 182 10.90 -12.42 -3.42
C ASN A 182 11.56 -11.19 -4.06
N VAL A 183 12.76 -11.38 -4.63
CA VAL A 183 13.58 -10.32 -5.25
C VAL A 183 12.96 -9.75 -6.53
N ALA A 184 11.93 -10.41 -7.07
CA ALA A 184 11.14 -9.95 -8.20
C ALA A 184 10.02 -8.97 -7.81
N LEU A 185 9.74 -8.80 -6.50
CA LEU A 185 8.60 -8.04 -6.01
C LEU A 185 8.65 -6.57 -6.46
N LYS A 186 7.55 -6.11 -7.06
CA LYS A 186 7.36 -4.74 -7.57
C LYS A 186 6.31 -3.97 -6.78
N ARG A 187 5.27 -4.66 -6.28
CA ARG A 187 4.19 -4.03 -5.53
C ARG A 187 3.85 -4.83 -4.28
N LEU A 188 3.76 -4.13 -3.15
CA LEU A 188 3.48 -4.69 -1.84
C LEU A 188 2.36 -3.89 -1.17
N LEU A 189 1.24 -4.56 -0.89
CA LEU A 189 0.07 -3.99 -0.22
C LEU A 189 -0.19 -4.75 1.07
N LEU A 190 -0.22 -4.04 2.19
CA LEU A 190 -0.24 -4.62 3.52
C LEU A 190 -1.27 -3.90 4.38
N SER A 191 -2.32 -4.59 4.82
CA SER A 191 -3.39 -3.93 5.59
C SER A 191 -3.85 -4.78 6.76
N PHE A 192 -4.06 -4.14 7.91
CA PHE A 192 -4.60 -4.78 9.12
C PHE A 192 -3.79 -6.01 9.56
N MET A 193 -2.53 -5.77 9.94
CA MET A 193 -1.61 -6.77 10.51
C MET A 193 -1.04 -6.26 11.84
N ASP A 194 -0.42 -7.16 12.63
CA ASP A 194 0.27 -6.79 13.87
C ASP A 194 1.77 -7.10 13.81
N MET A 195 2.42 -6.67 12.72
CA MET A 195 3.84 -6.97 12.49
C MET A 195 4.72 -6.25 13.51
N ALA A 196 5.70 -6.96 14.06
CA ALA A 196 6.75 -6.38 14.88
C ALA A 196 7.86 -5.74 14.04
N SER A 197 8.11 -6.29 12.85
CA SER A 197 9.16 -5.84 11.93
C SER A 197 8.84 -6.24 10.49
N LEU A 198 9.32 -5.43 9.54
CA LEU A 198 9.30 -5.73 8.12
C LEU A 198 10.66 -5.36 7.52
N SER A 199 11.28 -6.27 6.77
CA SER A 199 12.57 -6.05 6.11
C SER A 199 12.41 -6.11 4.60
N LEU A 200 12.80 -5.03 3.90
CA LEU A 200 12.64 -4.89 2.44
C LEU A 200 13.97 -4.70 1.69
N GLY A 201 15.11 -4.87 2.38
CA GLY A 201 16.43 -4.61 1.83
C GLY A 201 16.88 -5.52 0.68
N GLN A 202 16.13 -6.58 0.36
CA GLN A 202 16.41 -7.46 -0.79
C GLN A 202 15.48 -7.19 -1.99
N ASN A 203 14.47 -6.33 -1.82
CA ASN A 203 13.40 -6.13 -2.79
C ASN A 203 13.70 -4.90 -3.68
N ALA A 204 14.88 -4.88 -4.31
CA ALA A 204 15.39 -3.75 -5.09
C ALA A 204 14.54 -3.35 -6.32
N LYS A 205 13.59 -4.20 -6.71
CA LYS A 205 12.62 -3.96 -7.79
C LYS A 205 11.30 -3.37 -7.30
N LEU A 206 11.11 -3.14 -5.99
CA LEU A 206 9.89 -2.50 -5.49
C LEU A 206 9.72 -1.13 -6.14
N GLU A 207 8.52 -0.89 -6.65
CA GLU A 207 8.07 0.36 -7.26
C GLU A 207 6.97 1.01 -6.41
N HIS A 208 6.17 0.20 -5.72
CA HIS A 208 4.99 0.65 -4.95
C HIS A 208 4.88 -0.12 -3.63
N VAL A 209 4.78 0.61 -2.52
CA VAL A 209 4.52 0.06 -1.19
C VAL A 209 3.37 0.84 -0.54
N GLU A 210 2.32 0.12 -0.16
CA GLU A 210 1.23 0.66 0.65
C GLU A 210 1.01 -0.20 1.88
N ALA A 211 0.97 0.44 3.04
CA ALA A 211 0.79 -0.23 4.32
C ALA A 211 -0.13 0.57 5.23
N THR A 212 -1.21 -0.04 5.72
CA THR A 212 -2.16 0.59 6.65
C THR A 212 -2.40 -0.34 7.83
N ASN A 213 -2.34 0.18 9.07
CA ASN A 213 -2.54 -0.61 10.27
C ASN A 213 -1.69 -1.88 10.31
N VAL A 214 -0.37 -1.73 10.15
CA VAL A 214 0.57 -2.87 10.12
C VAL A 214 1.29 -3.11 11.46
N GLY A 215 0.75 -2.55 12.54
CA GLY A 215 1.15 -2.86 13.91
C GLY A 215 2.36 -2.08 14.41
N ASN A 216 3.35 -2.80 14.93
CA ASN A 216 4.43 -2.27 15.76
C ASN A 216 5.74 -1.99 15.01
N VAL A 217 5.70 -1.90 13.68
CA VAL A 217 6.89 -1.56 12.87
C VAL A 217 7.37 -0.15 13.24
N THR A 218 8.59 -0.07 13.79
CA THR A 218 9.19 1.18 14.27
C THR A 218 10.21 1.80 13.33
N SER A 219 10.73 1.02 12.38
CA SER A 219 11.72 1.49 11.41
C SER A 219 11.55 0.81 10.07
N LEU A 220 11.76 1.54 8.98
CA LEU A 220 11.80 1.00 7.62
C LEU A 220 13.07 1.47 6.91
N ASP A 221 13.66 0.55 6.16
CA ASP A 221 14.84 0.80 5.35
C ASP A 221 14.54 0.48 3.89
N PHE A 222 14.46 1.52 3.07
CA PHE A 222 14.31 1.46 1.62
C PHE A 222 15.61 1.83 0.88
N SER A 223 16.76 1.88 1.55
CA SER A 223 18.05 2.28 0.94
C SER A 223 18.48 1.38 -0.24
N ALA A 224 17.97 0.15 -0.32
CA ALA A 224 18.20 -0.75 -1.45
C ALA A 224 17.13 -0.67 -2.57
N CYS A 225 16.04 0.07 -2.36
CA CYS A 225 14.86 0.08 -3.24
C CYS A 225 14.97 1.14 -4.35
N SER A 226 15.97 0.99 -5.23
CA SER A 226 16.30 1.98 -6.27
C SER A 226 15.20 2.29 -7.32
N LYS A 227 14.14 1.48 -7.36
CA LYS A 227 13.00 1.63 -8.28
C LYS A 227 11.74 2.17 -7.62
N LEU A 228 11.79 2.45 -6.32
CA LEU A 228 10.62 2.84 -5.54
C LEU A 228 10.13 4.23 -5.97
N LYS A 229 8.85 4.30 -6.34
CA LYS A 229 8.18 5.52 -6.80
C LYS A 229 7.11 5.99 -5.83
N PHE A 230 6.40 5.04 -5.21
CA PHE A 230 5.24 5.32 -4.37
C PHE A 230 5.39 4.61 -3.02
N VAL A 231 5.35 5.39 -1.94
CA VAL A 231 5.27 4.88 -0.57
C VAL A 231 4.09 5.53 0.12
N ARG A 232 3.18 4.71 0.62
CA ARG A 232 2.14 5.10 1.56
C ARG A 232 2.24 4.25 2.82
N TRP A 233 2.48 4.89 3.95
CA TRP A 233 2.56 4.23 5.25
C TRP A 233 1.61 4.91 6.24
N GLY A 234 0.42 4.31 6.37
CA GLY A 234 -0.68 4.80 7.19
C GLY A 234 -1.80 5.48 6.40
N ARG A 235 -2.87 5.77 7.14
CA ARG A 235 -4.05 6.53 6.70
C ARG A 235 -4.29 7.70 7.65
N TYR A 236 -5.12 8.64 7.20
CA TYR A 236 -5.40 9.91 7.86
C TYR A 236 -6.11 9.80 9.23
N ASP A 237 -6.64 8.64 9.62
CA ASP A 237 -7.40 8.49 10.86
C ASP A 237 -7.23 7.13 11.57
N ASN A 238 -7.18 7.17 12.91
CA ASN A 238 -7.17 6.03 13.83
C ASN A 238 -6.14 4.92 13.54
N CYS A 239 -5.15 5.19 12.70
CA CYS A 239 -4.15 4.21 12.33
C CYS A 239 -3.12 4.02 13.43
N LYS A 240 -2.92 2.78 13.85
CA LYS A 240 -1.92 2.42 14.89
C LYS A 240 -0.57 2.12 14.26
N ASN A 241 0.06 3.13 13.66
CA ASN A 241 1.44 2.98 13.22
C ASN A 241 2.41 3.54 14.27
N LYS A 242 3.63 2.99 14.30
CA LYS A 242 4.65 3.36 15.29
C LYS A 242 5.99 3.72 14.63
N LEU A 243 5.97 4.08 13.35
CA LEU A 243 7.19 4.37 12.60
C LEU A 243 7.90 5.58 13.23
N ALA A 244 9.12 5.36 13.69
CA ALA A 244 9.98 6.36 14.30
C ALA A 244 11.12 6.78 13.36
N SER A 245 11.49 5.92 12.41
CA SER A 245 12.47 6.23 11.37
C SER A 245 12.12 5.58 10.02
N ILE A 246 12.49 6.26 8.94
CA ILE A 246 12.42 5.74 7.58
C ILE A 246 13.67 6.19 6.83
N ASP A 247 14.30 5.27 6.10
CA ASP A 247 15.41 5.58 5.20
C ASP A 247 14.94 5.44 3.75
N VAL A 248 14.84 6.57 3.05
CA VAL A 248 14.52 6.67 1.60
C VAL A 248 15.71 7.17 0.77
N SER A 249 16.91 7.19 1.35
CA SER A 249 18.12 7.78 0.74
C SER A 249 18.53 7.10 -0.57
N GLY A 250 18.16 5.83 -0.74
CA GLY A 250 18.41 5.01 -1.94
C GLY A 250 17.28 5.01 -2.96
N CYS A 251 16.27 5.88 -2.83
CA CYS A 251 15.08 5.94 -3.69
C CYS A 251 15.08 7.19 -4.61
N PRO A 252 16.00 7.32 -5.60
CA PRO A 252 16.09 8.51 -6.44
C PRO A 252 14.90 8.70 -7.40
N GLU A 253 14.12 7.64 -7.61
CA GLU A 253 12.91 7.62 -8.44
C GLU A 253 11.62 7.90 -7.64
N LEU A 254 11.72 8.23 -6.34
CA LEU A 254 10.57 8.45 -5.48
C LEU A 254 9.78 9.70 -5.92
N GLU A 255 8.52 9.50 -6.26
CA GLU A 255 7.59 10.54 -6.74
C GLU A 255 6.58 10.93 -5.65
N SER A 256 6.17 9.98 -4.81
CA SER A 256 5.22 10.22 -3.73
C SER A 256 5.64 9.51 -2.43
N LEU A 257 5.68 10.28 -1.34
CA LEU A 257 5.95 9.78 0.00
C LEU A 257 4.85 10.27 0.94
N THR A 258 4.01 9.35 1.42
CA THR A 258 2.95 9.63 2.40
C THR A 258 3.19 8.80 3.64
N ILE A 259 3.43 9.46 4.77
CA ILE A 259 3.65 8.84 6.07
C ILE A 259 2.69 9.48 7.07
N ALA A 260 1.58 8.81 7.41
CA ALA A 260 0.53 9.36 8.26
C ALA A 260 0.47 8.66 9.63
N SER A 261 0.16 9.43 10.67
CA SER A 261 -0.03 8.93 12.05
C SER A 261 1.18 8.15 12.58
N ASN A 262 2.36 8.77 12.51
CA ASN A 262 3.63 8.16 12.94
C ASN A 262 4.38 9.03 13.97
N SER A 263 5.52 8.53 14.46
CA SER A 263 6.35 9.14 15.50
C SER A 263 7.70 9.65 14.96
N LEU A 264 7.77 10.01 13.67
CA LEU A 264 8.99 10.51 13.04
C LEU A 264 9.49 11.78 13.75
N GLN A 265 10.79 11.82 14.08
CA GLN A 265 11.44 13.01 14.63
C GLN A 265 12.16 13.83 13.54
N SER A 266 12.63 13.13 12.51
CA SER A 266 13.34 13.69 11.36
C SER A 266 12.97 12.90 10.12
N LEU A 267 13.02 13.56 8.97
CA LEU A 267 12.85 12.96 7.67
C LEU A 267 13.88 13.57 6.71
N ASP A 268 14.71 12.73 6.11
CA ASP A 268 15.69 13.15 5.09
C ASP A 268 15.17 12.75 3.71
N VAL A 269 14.87 13.75 2.89
CA VAL A 269 14.45 13.58 1.48
C VAL A 269 15.47 14.16 0.50
N SER A 270 16.70 14.42 0.94
CA SER A 270 17.72 15.12 0.15
C SER A 270 18.11 14.43 -1.15
N ASN A 271 17.93 13.11 -1.25
CA ASN A 271 18.22 12.34 -2.46
C ASN A 271 16.99 12.13 -3.37
N ASN A 272 15.79 12.53 -2.94
CA ASN A 272 14.53 12.25 -3.63
C ASN A 272 14.13 13.40 -4.56
N HIS A 273 15.01 13.72 -5.53
CA HIS A 273 14.88 14.89 -6.39
C HIS A 273 13.63 14.91 -7.29
N LYS A 274 12.97 13.75 -7.49
CA LYS A 274 11.74 13.60 -8.28
C LYS A 274 10.46 13.68 -7.45
N LEU A 275 10.56 13.96 -6.16
CA LEU A 275 9.41 13.99 -5.27
C LEU A 275 8.42 15.08 -5.70
N LEU A 276 7.19 14.68 -6.02
CA LEU A 276 6.09 15.53 -6.45
C LEU A 276 5.12 15.80 -5.30
N LEU A 277 4.93 14.80 -4.44
CA LEU A 277 4.06 14.84 -3.27
C LEU A 277 4.82 14.33 -2.04
N LEU A 278 4.84 15.15 -1.00
CA LEU A 278 5.31 14.78 0.33
C LEU A 278 4.20 15.04 1.34
N SER A 279 3.74 13.98 2.00
CA SER A 279 2.85 14.08 3.15
C SER A 279 3.47 13.36 4.34
N CYS A 280 3.67 14.05 5.45
CA CYS A 280 4.17 13.48 6.70
C CYS A 280 3.32 13.97 7.87
N LEU A 281 2.03 13.64 7.85
CA LEU A 281 1.08 14.06 8.87
C LEU A 281 1.46 13.52 10.25
N GLY A 282 1.52 14.43 11.21
CA GLY A 282 1.60 14.08 12.61
C GLY A 282 0.30 13.44 13.08
N ASP A 283 0.40 12.63 14.12
CA ASP A 283 -0.79 12.12 14.80
C ASP A 283 -1.44 13.27 15.57
N VAL A 284 -2.55 13.81 15.06
CA VAL A 284 -3.35 14.84 15.74
C VAL A 284 -4.44 14.15 16.54
N ASN A 285 -4.10 13.67 17.73
CA ASN A 285 -5.04 12.99 18.60
C ASN A 285 -5.41 13.88 19.79
N VAL A 286 -6.72 14.13 19.97
CA VAL A 286 -7.24 14.78 21.19
C VAL A 286 -7.37 13.73 22.28
N SER A 287 -6.37 13.64 23.17
CA SER A 287 -6.45 12.76 24.33
C SER A 287 -7.23 13.45 25.46
N THR A 288 -8.30 12.82 25.94
CA THR A 288 -9.12 13.28 27.07
C THR A 288 -8.81 12.56 28.39
N ILE A 289 -7.62 11.94 28.52
CA ILE A 289 -7.29 11.03 29.63
C ILE A 289 -7.26 11.73 31.02
N VAL A 290 -7.30 13.07 31.13
CA VAL A 290 -7.24 13.75 32.44
C VAL A 290 -8.08 15.03 32.60
N GLY A 291 -9.17 15.18 31.84
CA GLY A 291 -10.14 16.28 32.06
C GLY A 291 -9.86 17.58 31.30
N GLU A 292 -8.75 17.67 30.56
CA GLU A 292 -8.48 18.73 29.57
C GLU A 292 -8.10 18.06 28.24
N PRO A 293 -8.74 18.41 27.10
CA PRO A 293 -8.34 17.90 25.79
C PRO A 293 -6.91 18.35 25.49
N THR A 294 -5.97 17.39 25.44
CA THR A 294 -4.60 17.67 25.00
C THR A 294 -4.48 17.21 23.55
N VAL A 295 -4.22 18.16 22.64
CA VAL A 295 -3.83 17.85 21.27
C VAL A 295 -2.42 17.27 21.32
N VAL A 296 -2.31 15.97 21.08
CA VAL A 296 -1.03 15.33 20.81
C VAL A 296 -0.68 15.72 19.38
N TYR A 297 0.50 16.30 19.19
CA TYR A 297 1.09 16.53 17.87
C TYR A 297 2.07 15.39 17.55
N GLY A 298 2.32 15.20 16.27
CA GLY A 298 3.50 14.51 15.75
C GLY A 298 4.82 15.08 16.30
N LYS A 299 5.93 14.43 15.94
CA LYS A 299 7.25 14.68 16.53
C LYS A 299 8.23 15.36 15.58
N LEU A 300 7.85 15.60 14.32
CA LEU A 300 8.75 16.17 13.33
C LEU A 300 9.05 17.64 13.69
N GLN A 301 10.33 17.97 13.85
CA GLN A 301 10.77 19.30 14.30
C GLN A 301 11.41 20.15 13.20
N ALA A 302 11.90 19.49 12.15
CA ALA A 302 12.53 20.13 11.01
C ALA A 302 12.25 19.32 9.76
N LEU A 303 12.11 20.02 8.63
CA LEU A 303 11.91 19.44 7.33
C LEU A 303 12.66 20.28 6.30
N ASP A 304 13.59 19.67 5.58
CA ASP A 304 14.32 20.30 4.48
C ASP A 304 13.84 19.70 3.16
N VAL A 305 13.19 20.53 2.35
CA VAL A 305 12.67 20.18 1.01
C VAL A 305 13.47 20.85 -0.11
N SER A 306 14.63 21.44 0.20
CA SER A 306 15.40 22.26 -0.75
C SER A 306 15.93 21.48 -1.96
N ASN A 307 16.05 20.15 -1.85
CA ASN A 307 16.46 19.25 -2.93
C ASN A 307 15.29 18.63 -3.71
N CYS A 308 14.05 19.07 -3.46
CA CYS A 308 12.85 18.59 -4.13
C CYS A 308 12.26 19.67 -5.07
N PRO A 309 12.95 20.06 -6.16
CA PRO A 309 12.54 21.21 -6.99
C PRO A 309 11.20 21.00 -7.71
N ASP A 310 10.80 19.75 -7.90
CA ASP A 310 9.56 19.37 -8.57
C ASP A 310 8.36 19.21 -7.63
N LEU A 311 8.56 19.42 -6.32
CA LEU A 311 7.53 19.27 -5.30
C LEU A 311 6.35 20.21 -5.60
N SER A 312 5.18 19.61 -5.78
CA SER A 312 3.91 20.29 -6.08
C SER A 312 2.93 20.29 -4.92
N GLY A 313 3.03 19.32 -4.02
CA GLY A 313 2.25 19.24 -2.81
C GLY A 313 3.08 18.88 -1.59
N LEU A 314 2.88 19.63 -0.51
CA LEU A 314 3.56 19.43 0.77
C LEU A 314 2.55 19.52 1.91
N ASP A 315 2.45 18.45 2.69
CA ASP A 315 1.61 18.39 3.88
C ASP A 315 2.45 17.84 5.03
N PHE A 316 2.58 18.60 6.11
CA PHE A 316 3.17 18.12 7.35
C PHE A 316 2.34 18.57 8.54
N THR A 317 1.02 18.60 8.35
CA THR A 317 0.05 19.00 9.35
C THR A 317 0.25 18.22 10.65
N GLY A 318 0.10 18.92 11.78
CA GLY A 318 0.11 18.28 13.09
C GLY A 318 1.49 17.97 13.64
N ASN A 319 2.53 18.73 13.29
CA ASN A 319 3.90 18.48 13.73
C ASN A 319 4.45 19.62 14.62
N LYS A 320 5.78 19.68 14.77
CA LYS A 320 6.49 20.65 15.63
C LYS A 320 7.50 21.49 14.84
N VAL A 321 7.26 21.68 13.54
CA VAL A 321 8.13 22.48 12.68
C VAL A 321 7.98 23.95 13.04
N MET A 322 9.08 24.69 13.19
CA MET A 322 9.06 26.12 13.54
C MET A 322 9.35 27.04 12.36
N ASN A 323 10.11 26.57 11.37
CA ASN A 323 10.48 27.35 10.20
C ASN A 323 10.45 26.44 8.98
N LEU A 324 10.07 27.00 7.84
CA LEU A 324 10.03 26.31 6.56
C LEU A 324 10.67 27.19 5.47
N ASP A 325 11.55 26.62 4.65
CA ASP A 325 12.06 27.26 3.44
C ASP A 325 11.55 26.51 2.21
N VAL A 326 10.63 27.13 1.47
CA VAL A 326 10.09 26.61 0.20
C VAL A 326 10.58 27.41 -1.00
N SER A 327 11.57 28.29 -0.82
CA SER A 327 12.13 29.13 -1.89
C SER A 327 12.80 28.32 -3.01
N LYS A 328 13.05 27.02 -2.78
CA LYS A 328 13.62 26.07 -3.75
C LYS A 328 12.58 25.17 -4.41
N ASN A 329 11.29 25.35 -4.12
CA ASN A 329 10.20 24.54 -4.64
C ASN A 329 9.27 25.39 -5.53
N PRO A 330 9.73 25.83 -6.72
CA PRO A 330 8.98 26.78 -7.57
C PRO A 330 7.67 26.22 -8.12
N LYS A 331 7.48 24.89 -8.09
CA LYS A 331 6.27 24.19 -8.52
C LYS A 331 5.25 23.95 -7.39
N LEU A 332 5.57 24.33 -6.15
CA LEU A 332 4.70 24.08 -5.00
C LEU A 332 3.37 24.82 -5.18
N TYR A 333 2.29 24.05 -5.27
CA TYR A 333 0.94 24.54 -5.48
C TYR A 333 0.07 24.34 -4.23
N THR A 334 0.09 23.14 -3.66
CA THR A 334 -0.56 22.85 -2.38
C THR A 334 0.45 22.86 -1.24
N LEU A 335 0.10 23.50 -0.13
CA LEU A 335 0.90 23.51 1.10
C LEU A 335 -0.03 23.50 2.30
N ASP A 336 0.07 22.50 3.16
CA ASP A 336 -0.60 22.49 4.45
C ASP A 336 0.43 22.42 5.59
N VAL A 337 0.43 23.48 6.41
CA VAL A 337 1.31 23.64 7.59
C VAL A 337 0.52 23.79 8.88
N SER A 338 -0.77 23.47 8.84
CA SER A 338 -1.68 23.58 9.97
C SER A 338 -1.13 22.81 11.17
N TYR A 339 -1.48 23.24 12.39
CA TYR A 339 -1.09 22.52 13.61
C TYR A 339 0.44 22.33 13.77
N ASN A 340 1.22 23.38 13.49
CA ASN A 340 2.66 23.45 13.72
C ASN A 340 3.02 24.82 14.31
N PRO A 341 4.03 24.94 15.18
CA PRO A 341 4.43 26.22 15.78
C PRO A 341 5.25 27.11 14.81
N LEU A 342 4.86 27.21 13.52
CA LEU A 342 5.59 27.99 12.53
C LEU A 342 5.60 29.49 12.86
N THR A 343 6.76 30.12 12.73
CA THR A 343 6.92 31.58 12.84
C THR A 343 7.30 32.25 11.52
N GLU A 344 7.92 31.49 10.61
CA GLU A 344 8.43 32.00 9.33
C GLU A 344 8.26 30.95 8.23
N ILE A 345 7.82 31.40 7.05
CA ILE A 345 7.86 30.63 5.81
C ILE A 345 8.65 31.45 4.79
N LYS A 346 9.87 31.01 4.51
CA LYS A 346 10.70 31.66 3.51
C LYS A 346 10.24 31.27 2.10
N VAL A 347 9.86 32.28 1.32
CA VAL A 347 9.35 32.16 -0.04
C VAL A 347 10.13 33.04 -1.03
N THR A 348 9.94 32.79 -2.32
CA THR A 348 10.34 33.74 -3.38
C THR A 348 9.32 34.87 -3.55
N PRO A 349 9.70 36.02 -4.12
CA PRO A 349 8.77 37.09 -4.47
C PRO A 349 7.62 36.60 -5.38
N GLU A 350 7.92 35.69 -6.31
CA GLU A 350 6.92 35.10 -7.21
C GLU A 350 5.92 34.22 -6.46
N GLN A 351 6.37 33.36 -5.55
CA GLN A 351 5.48 32.55 -4.71
C GLN A 351 4.59 33.43 -3.83
N LYS A 352 5.16 34.48 -3.21
CA LYS A 352 4.39 35.43 -2.39
C LYS A 352 3.31 36.13 -3.21
N ALA A 353 3.65 36.61 -4.41
CA ALA A 353 2.70 37.27 -5.30
C ALA A 353 1.56 36.34 -5.75
N LYS A 354 1.86 35.05 -6.03
CA LYS A 354 0.85 34.04 -6.36
C LYS A 354 -0.08 33.74 -5.18
N TYR A 355 0.49 33.60 -3.97
CA TYR A 355 -0.30 33.42 -2.75
C TYR A 355 -1.26 34.59 -2.52
N ASP A 356 -0.77 35.84 -2.58
CA ASP A 356 -1.58 37.04 -2.39
C ASP A 356 -2.69 37.20 -3.45
N ALA A 357 -2.47 36.66 -4.65
CA ALA A 357 -3.44 36.62 -5.74
C ALA A 357 -4.43 35.44 -5.64
N GLY A 358 -4.34 34.57 -4.63
CA GLY A 358 -5.19 33.38 -4.46
C GLY A 358 -4.92 32.29 -5.50
N GLN A 359 -3.70 32.21 -6.04
CA GLN A 359 -3.30 31.24 -7.07
C GLN A 359 -2.60 30.01 -6.50
N LEU A 360 -2.40 29.96 -5.18
CA LEU A 360 -1.83 28.82 -4.46
C LEU A 360 -2.83 28.34 -3.42
N ASP A 361 -2.89 27.03 -3.23
CA ASP A 361 -3.75 26.39 -2.23
C ASP A 361 -2.92 26.12 -0.96
N TRP A 362 -2.64 27.21 -0.25
CA TRP A 362 -1.78 27.18 0.93
C TRP A 362 -2.62 27.39 2.19
N ASP A 363 -2.79 26.31 2.95
CA ASP A 363 -3.36 26.36 4.28
C ASP A 363 -2.25 26.61 5.32
N ILE A 364 -2.22 27.85 5.79
CA ILE A 364 -1.21 28.36 6.73
C ILE A 364 -1.82 28.92 8.02
N LYS A 365 -3.13 28.74 8.21
CA LYS A 365 -3.88 29.25 9.36
C LYS A 365 -4.17 28.11 10.34
N ASP A 366 -4.38 28.44 11.62
CA ASP A 366 -4.89 27.47 12.61
C ASP A 366 -6.42 27.38 12.58
N GLU A 367 -7.00 26.39 13.30
CA GLU A 367 -8.45 26.13 13.40
C GLU A 367 -9.30 27.37 13.71
N ASP A 368 -8.74 28.32 14.48
CA ASP A 368 -9.44 29.56 14.85
C ASP A 368 -9.52 30.59 13.71
N GLY A 369 -8.92 30.29 12.55
CA GLY A 369 -8.83 31.19 11.40
C GLY A 369 -7.94 32.42 11.64
N ALA A 370 -7.21 32.45 12.77
CA ALA A 370 -6.35 33.55 13.15
C ALA A 370 -5.10 33.62 12.26
N ASP A 371 -4.81 34.82 11.78
CA ASP A 371 -3.55 35.11 11.09
C ASP A 371 -2.39 34.93 12.08
N ARG A 372 -1.52 33.96 11.82
CA ARG A 372 -0.34 33.66 12.65
C ARG A 372 0.69 34.80 12.66
N GLY A 373 0.52 35.82 11.83
CA GLY A 373 1.55 36.87 11.66
C GLY A 373 2.84 36.28 11.11
N LEU A 374 2.74 35.21 10.30
CA LEU A 374 3.87 34.54 9.67
C LEU A 374 4.69 35.55 8.88
N VAL A 375 5.99 35.54 9.11
CA VAL A 375 6.92 36.30 8.30
C VAL A 375 7.16 35.53 7.00
N PHE A 376 6.99 36.23 5.87
CA PHE A 376 7.23 35.74 4.51
C PHE A 376 8.51 36.30 3.93
#